data_AF-A0A7V1BXJ0-F1
#
_entry.id   AF-A0A7V1BXJ0-F1
#
_cell.length_a   1.000
_cell.length_b   1.000
_cell.length_c   1.000
_cell.angle_alpha   90.00
_cell.angle_beta   90.00
_cell.angle_gamma   90.00
#
_symmetry.space_group_name_H-M   'P 1'
#
loop_
_entity.id
_entity.type
_entity.pdbx_description
1 polymer ?
#
loop_
_entity_poly.entity_id
_entity_poly.type
_entity_poly.pdbx_seq_one_letter_code
_entity_poly.pdbx_strand_id
1 'polypeptide(L)' 'MLYVDVVNDIPALVIMQLKRIMSKTVGYIYDIPDELLKEALQCMDKECIGGMYPLSIGLEDWLKKEFGLS' A
#
# COMPACT_ATOMS: atom_id res chain seq x y z
N MET A 1 2.62 -9.42 0.93
CA MET A 1 2.82 -8.29 -0.02
C MET A 1 2.06 -7.11 0.51
N LEU A 2 2.62 -5.92 0.33
CA LEU A 2 2.02 -4.65 0.72
C LEU A 2 1.68 -3.87 -0.55
N TYR A 3 0.52 -3.24 -0.58
CA TYR A 3 0.12 -2.33 -1.66
C TYR A 3 -0.93 -1.36 -1.11
N VAL A 4 -1.12 -0.23 -1.78
CA VAL A 4 -2.19 0.73 -1.44
C VAL A 4 -3.43 0.41 -2.27
N ASP A 5 -4.60 0.49 -1.66
CA ASP A 5 -5.90 0.34 -2.31
C ASP A 5 -6.90 1.34 -1.72
N VAL A 6 -8.03 1.50 -2.40
CA VAL A 6 -9.17 2.31 -1.93
C VAL A 6 -10.25 1.36 -1.42
N VAL A 7 -10.39 1.27 -0.10
CA VAL A 7 -11.33 0.37 0.57
C VAL A 7 -12.47 1.19 1.16
N ASN A 8 -13.69 1.01 0.65
CA ASN A 8 -14.85 1.83 1.02
C ASN A 8 -14.57 3.34 0.87
N ASP A 9 -13.99 3.73 -0.27
CA ASP A 9 -13.61 5.12 -0.60
C ASP A 9 -12.51 5.73 0.30
N ILE A 10 -11.86 4.91 1.13
CA ILE A 10 -10.76 5.33 2.02
C ILE A 10 -9.46 4.64 1.57
N PRO A 11 -8.42 5.40 1.21
CA PRO A 11 -7.10 4.83 0.93
C PRO A 11 -6.55 4.10 2.16
N ALA A 12 -5.96 2.92 1.94
CA ALA A 12 -5.36 2.13 3.00
C ALA A 12 -4.16 1.34 2.50
N LEU A 13 -3.21 1.07 3.40
CA LEU A 13 -2.18 0.07 3.14
C LEU A 13 -2.76 -1.32 3.38
N VAL A 14 -2.75 -2.14 2.35
CA VAL A 14 -3.31 -3.49 2.34
C VAL A 14 -2.22 -4.52 2.59
N ILE A 15 -2.46 -5.41 3.53
CA ILE A 15 -1.61 -6.57 3.78
C ILE A 15 -2.24 -7.78 3.09
N MET A 16 -1.52 -8.33 2.12
CA MET A 16 -1.96 -9.50 1.38
C MET A 16 -1.05 -10.70 1.61
N GLN A 17 -1.67 -11.81 1.98
CA GLN A 17 -1.03 -13.12 2.02
C GLN A 17 -1.18 -13.79 0.65
N LEU A 18 -0.05 -14.04 0.00
CA LEU A 18 0.00 -14.86 -1.21
C LEU A 18 0.09 -16.33 -0.81
N LYS A 19 -0.83 -17.15 -1.34
CA LYS A 19 -0.77 -18.62 -1.28
C LYS A 19 -0.56 -19.15 -2.70
N ARG A 20 -0.16 -20.42 -2.81
CA ARG A 20 0.22 -21.06 -4.08
C ARG A 20 -0.83 -20.94 -5.20
N ILE A 21 -2.12 -20.83 -4.87
CA ILE A 21 -3.24 -20.81 -5.82
C ILE A 21 -4.16 -19.59 -5.62
N MET A 22 -3.98 -18.82 -4.53
CA MET A 22 -4.87 -17.71 -4.19
C MET A 22 -4.13 -16.61 -3.45
N SER A 23 -4.61 -15.38 -3.58
CA SER A 23 -4.30 -14.30 -2.66
C SER A 23 -5.43 -14.12 -1.65
N LYS A 24 -5.09 -13.63 -0.46
CA LYS A 24 -6.07 -13.22 0.56
C LYS A 24 -5.59 -11.94 1.22
N THR A 25 -6.44 -10.92 1.25
CA THR A 25 -6.24 -9.77 2.13
C THR A 25 -6.39 -10.21 3.58
N VAL A 26 -5.36 -9.96 4.38
CA VAL A 26 -5.29 -10.38 5.78
C VAL A 26 -5.34 -9.19 6.75
N GLY A 27 -5.23 -7.97 6.24
CA GLY A 27 -5.37 -6.77 7.05
C GLY A 27 -5.33 -5.49 6.23
N TYR A 28 -5.75 -4.42 6.89
CA TYR A 28 -5.71 -3.04 6.41
C TYR A 28 -5.06 -2.19 7.50
N ILE A 29 -4.22 -1.24 7.09
CA ILE A 29 -3.63 -0.24 7.98
C ILE A 29 -4.13 1.13 7.51
N TYR A 30 -4.88 1.80 8.38
CA TYR A 30 -5.46 3.12 8.13
C TYR A 30 -4.68 4.25 8.81
N ASP A 31 -3.87 3.95 9.83
CA ASP A 31 -3.06 4.93 10.58
C ASP A 31 -1.78 5.35 9.83
N ILE A 32 -1.90 5.58 8.51
CA ILE A 32 -0.83 6.10 7.67
C ILE A 32 -1.18 7.54 7.30
N PRO A 33 -0.23 8.48 7.33
CA PRO A 33 -0.48 9.84 6.85
C PRO A 33 -1.10 9.86 5.46
N ASP A 34 -2.27 10.52 5.33
CA ASP A 34 -3.07 10.57 4.09
C ASP A 34 -2.26 11.00 2.87
N GLU A 35 -1.33 11.94 3.03
CA GLU A 35 -0.52 12.45 1.92
C GLU A 35 0.39 11.38 1.32
N LEU A 36 0.90 10.44 2.13
CA LEU A 36 1.70 9.31 1.65
C LEU A 36 0.85 8.29 0.89
N LEU A 37 -0.38 8.05 1.36
CA LEU A 37 -1.33 7.19 0.65
C LEU A 37 -1.75 7.81 -0.68
N LYS A 38 -2.05 9.12 -0.70
CA LYS A 38 -2.38 9.85 -1.93
C LYS A 38 -1.24 9.87 -2.93
N GLU A 39 0.00 10.03 -2.48
CA GLU A 39 1.19 9.94 -3.34
C GLU A 39 1.24 8.58 -4.05
N ALA A 40 1.04 7.48 -3.31
CA ALA A 40 1.01 6.13 -3.89
C ALA A 40 -0.11 5.94 -4.93
N LEU A 41 -1.25 6.64 -4.77
CA LEU A 41 -2.33 6.63 -5.76
C LEU A 41 -1.99 7.36 -7.07
N GLN A 42 -0.98 8.24 -7.08
CA GLN A 42 -0.53 9.01 -8.24
C GLN A 42 0.49 8.25 -9.10
N CYS A 43 0.21 6.99 -9.47
CA CYS A 43 1.10 6.18 -10.29
C CYS A 43 1.66 6.94 -11.50
N MET A 44 2.99 7.06 -11.58
CA MET A 44 3.67 7.54 -12.78
C MET A 44 3.67 6.43 -13.85
N ASP A 45 2.76 6.60 -14.81
CA ASP A 45 2.76 6.15 -16.20
C ASP A 45 2.86 4.67 -16.62
N LYS A 46 3.20 3.64 -15.81
CA LYS A 46 3.25 2.26 -16.39
C LYS A 46 2.79 1.04 -15.58
N GLU A 47 2.61 1.09 -14.26
CA GLU A 47 2.42 -0.15 -13.47
C GLU A 47 1.30 -0.12 -12.44
N CYS A 48 0.31 0.74 -12.64
CA CYS A 48 -0.91 0.70 -11.84
C CYS A 48 -1.82 -0.43 -12.33
N ILE A 49 -1.72 -1.61 -11.73
CA ILE A 49 -2.74 -2.65 -11.89
C ILE A 49 -3.95 -2.21 -11.07
N GLY A 50 -5.12 -2.09 -11.71
CA GLY A 50 -6.32 -1.50 -11.09
C GLY A 50 -6.64 -2.06 -9.70
N GLY A 51 -6.60 -1.17 -8.68
CA GLY A 51 -6.82 -1.52 -7.28
C GLY A 51 -5.59 -2.02 -6.51
N MET A 52 -4.41 -2.07 -7.14
CA MET A 52 -3.16 -2.48 -6.49
C MET A 52 -2.05 -1.46 -6.76
N TYR A 53 -2.10 -0.35 -6.04
CA TYR A 53 -1.14 0.73 -6.17
C TYR A 53 0.17 0.35 -5.45
N PRO A 54 1.34 0.45 -6.10
CA PRO A 54 2.61 0.18 -5.46
C PRO A 54 2.89 1.22 -4.36
N LEU A 55 3.80 0.89 -3.43
CA LEU A 55 4.24 1.86 -2.43
C LEU A 55 5.05 2.96 -3.13
N SER A 56 4.79 4.22 -2.78
CA SER A 56 5.71 5.31 -3.15
C SER A 56 7.01 5.20 -2.34
N ILE A 57 8.08 5.82 -2.83
CA ILE A 57 9.35 5.90 -2.09
C ILE A 57 9.13 6.55 -0.72
N GLY A 58 8.33 7.63 -0.67
CA GLY A 58 7.99 8.30 0.59
C GLY A 58 7.27 7.38 1.59
N LEU A 59 6.34 6.55 1.11
CA LEU A 59 5.63 5.59 1.93
C LEU A 59 6.55 4.46 2.42
N GLU A 60 7.43 3.94 1.57
CA GLU A 60 8.41 2.93 1.98
C GLU A 60 9.35 3.43 3.07
N ASP A 61 9.88 4.65 2.92
CA ASP A 61 10.81 5.23 3.88
C ASP A 61 10.13 5.58 5.21
N TRP A 62 8.86 6.01 5.15
CA TRP A 62 8.05 6.18 6.36
C TRP A 62 7.84 4.85 7.09
N LEU A 63 7.46 3.78 6.38
CA LEU A 63 7.28 2.45 6.98
C LEU A 63 8.57 1.93 7.62
N LYS A 64 9.71 2.05 6.92
CA LYS A 64 11.04 1.71 7.43
C LYS A 64 11.33 2.39 8.76
N LYS A 65 11.07 3.70 8.84
CA LYS A 65 11.25 4.48 10.06
C LYS A 65 10.35 4.00 11.21
N GLU A 66 9.06 3.78 10.95
CA GLU A 66 8.12 3.31 11.98
C GLU A 66 8.47 1.90 12.51
N PHE A 67 9.05 1.04 11.66
CA PHE A 67 9.50 -0.29 12.06
C PHE A 67 10.95 -0.34 12.60
N GLY A 68 11.65 0.80 12.66
CA GLY A 68 13.05 0.85 13.09
C GLY A 68 14.03 0.14 12.15
N LEU A 69 13.65 0.00 10.87
CA LEU A 69 14.45 -0.59 9.81
C LEU A 69 15.14 0.54 9.05
N SER A 70 16.36 0.90 9.44
CA SER A 70 17.17 1.96 8.81
C SER A 70 17.79 1.49 7.50
#